data_AF-A0A7S0THL2-F1
#
_entry.id   AF-A0A7S0THL2-F1
#
_cell.length_a   1.000
_cell.length_b   1.000
_cell.length_c   1.000
_cell.angle_alpha   90.00
_cell.angle_beta   90.00
_cell.angle_gamma   90.00
#
_symmetry.space_group_name_H-M   'P 1'
#
loop_
_entity.id
_entity.type
_entity.pdbx_description
1 polymer ?
#
loop_
_entity_poly.entity_id
_entity_poly.type
_entity_poly.pdbx_seq_one_letter_code
_entity_poly.pdbx_strand_id
1 'polypeptide(L)'
;HFLRAAALLSWFLPDEMKDPAGVLAELAGVWDLVAHGHEWNLIWWTVFSRMARHNPQEVVPALQPLLPRLFDALLRTIGVPTGKSAPSRPDRTGWPGDLAWLVEGRNAKKDCVRKFCRMAVYTLGPDSATWAHMTTLLSYTAPFFHPLNEGDHTSSLLQLLSLMSLNYAKRVGIEAGRHSVKKPWKGAYKLTAEDSERLVETLLPLTLTAFASKDSTTQFLTSQGIKDLSSVCPDKVTPKVLEMLLPAIENVMRPHEVVGAIMLTSTMASQLLRVEGGLDMIGQVLRLTVAGVDLNDPGKTMYTFRMLMSILSQVPLMDPADLPPGSSKPETLYGLQEWAVEMIDRVFSVLDNVPSLKKGFYMGQVLSATLGRFFDAFLGQMSPTLRSMAVHRIARRVTQNLCPPAQKYVGCIVDSAVYASPQEALRLLLPPLCDKVAPGGALNASESEVVYYTHMLGHCLKRAGPHSAPYAARLEGVIGCVAMHDEKKYSKEGQKLLRKYLRGLVDVLPADFRSLPPARWDANGVIVGDYAECCGVRQPPSDCSVGFRIPTPDCLARARAIVDKFSAPALA
;
A
#
# COMPACT_ATOMS: atom_id res chain seq x y z
N HIS A 1 -30.28 -23.27 -25.12
CA HIS A 1 -30.42 -24.10 -23.90
C HIS A 1 -29.11 -24.73 -23.43
N PHE A 2 -28.36 -25.42 -24.29
CA PHE A 2 -27.07 -26.05 -23.94
C PHE A 2 -26.04 -25.11 -23.29
N LEU A 3 -25.67 -24.00 -23.95
CA LEU A 3 -24.69 -23.03 -23.42
C LEU A 3 -25.10 -22.42 -22.07
N ARG A 4 -26.41 -22.18 -21.89
CA ARG A 4 -26.97 -21.70 -20.61
C ARG A 4 -26.78 -22.73 -19.50
N ALA A 5 -27.03 -24.01 -19.77
CA ALA A 5 -26.81 -25.08 -18.79
C ALA A 5 -25.34 -25.18 -18.39
N ALA A 6 -24.42 -25.16 -19.36
CA ALA A 6 -22.98 -25.15 -19.10
C ALA A 6 -22.55 -23.96 -18.24
N ALA A 7 -23.05 -22.75 -18.54
CA ALA A 7 -22.76 -21.58 -17.73
C ALA A 7 -23.27 -21.73 -16.29
N LEU A 8 -24.51 -22.20 -16.11
CA LEU A 8 -25.10 -22.42 -14.78
C LEU A 8 -24.31 -23.46 -13.96
N LEU A 9 -23.71 -24.48 -14.59
CA LEU A 9 -22.84 -25.43 -13.89
C LEU A 9 -21.66 -24.72 -13.20
N SER A 10 -21.08 -23.70 -13.82
CA SER A 10 -19.97 -22.96 -13.18
C SER A 10 -20.39 -22.18 -11.93
N TRP A 11 -21.69 -21.93 -11.73
CA TRP A 11 -22.23 -21.28 -10.52
C TRP A 11 -22.72 -22.28 -9.49
N PHE A 12 -23.44 -23.31 -9.94
CA PHE A 12 -24.26 -24.16 -9.07
C PHE A 12 -23.71 -25.56 -8.85
N LEU A 13 -22.69 -26.02 -9.60
CA LEU A 13 -22.07 -27.30 -9.31
C LEU A 13 -21.50 -27.26 -7.88
N PRO A 14 -21.85 -28.18 -6.98
CA PRO A 14 -21.37 -28.16 -5.61
C PRO A 14 -19.87 -28.49 -5.57
N ASP A 15 -19.18 -27.88 -4.61
CA ASP A 15 -17.75 -28.17 -4.38
C ASP A 15 -17.52 -29.52 -3.70
N GLU A 16 -18.53 -30.03 -2.99
CA GLU A 16 -18.53 -31.36 -2.36
C GLU A 16 -19.37 -32.31 -3.22
N MET A 17 -18.71 -33.30 -3.82
CA MET A 17 -19.33 -34.29 -4.70
C MET A 17 -18.95 -35.69 -4.23
N LYS A 18 -19.83 -36.67 -4.51
CA LYS A 18 -19.57 -38.08 -4.17
C LYS A 18 -18.49 -38.72 -5.05
N ASP A 19 -18.44 -38.31 -6.32
CA ASP A 19 -17.45 -38.76 -7.30
C ASP A 19 -16.93 -37.57 -8.14
N PRO A 20 -16.04 -36.73 -7.59
CA PRO A 20 -15.52 -35.57 -8.31
C PRO A 20 -14.64 -35.97 -9.49
N ALA A 21 -14.02 -37.15 -9.49
CA ALA A 21 -13.18 -37.62 -10.60
C ALA A 21 -14.02 -38.01 -11.82
N GLY A 22 -15.09 -38.80 -11.64
CA GLY A 22 -16.02 -39.17 -12.71
C GLY A 22 -16.74 -37.94 -13.28
N VAL A 23 -17.21 -37.04 -12.41
CA VAL A 23 -17.81 -35.77 -12.85
C VAL A 23 -16.83 -34.96 -13.70
N LEU A 24 -15.55 -34.86 -13.30
CA LEU A 24 -14.55 -34.14 -14.09
C LEU A 24 -14.40 -34.72 -15.50
N ALA A 25 -14.36 -36.04 -15.62
CA ALA A 25 -14.21 -36.72 -16.91
C ALA A 25 -15.39 -36.43 -17.85
N GLU A 26 -16.63 -36.45 -17.33
CA GLU A 26 -17.82 -36.07 -18.10
C GLU A 26 -17.76 -34.60 -18.54
N LEU A 27 -17.45 -33.68 -17.61
CA LEU A 27 -17.37 -32.25 -17.92
C LEU A 27 -16.25 -31.92 -18.89
N ALA A 28 -15.13 -32.66 -18.86
CA ALA A 28 -14.06 -32.52 -19.84
C ALA A 28 -14.53 -32.90 -21.25
N GLY A 29 -15.31 -33.97 -21.37
CA GLY A 29 -15.95 -34.33 -22.65
C GLY A 29 -16.90 -33.25 -23.14
N VAL A 30 -17.63 -32.58 -22.24
CA VAL A 30 -18.49 -31.44 -22.61
C VAL A 30 -17.68 -30.22 -23.06
N TRP A 31 -16.56 -29.93 -22.39
CA TRP A 31 -15.68 -28.82 -22.77
C TRP A 31 -15.18 -28.95 -24.22
N ASP A 32 -14.94 -30.16 -24.70
CA ASP A 32 -14.49 -30.44 -26.07
C ASP A 32 -15.57 -30.21 -27.15
N LEU A 33 -16.86 -30.12 -26.77
CA LEU A 33 -17.97 -30.00 -27.73
C LEU A 33 -18.05 -28.64 -28.43
N VAL A 34 -17.44 -27.60 -27.87
CA VAL A 34 -17.49 -26.24 -28.41
C VAL A 34 -16.08 -25.73 -28.64
N ALA A 35 -15.88 -25.08 -29.79
CA ALA A 35 -14.62 -24.44 -30.12
C ALA A 35 -14.17 -23.48 -29.00
N HIS A 36 -12.87 -23.50 -28.70
CA HIS A 36 -12.30 -22.79 -27.56
C HIS A 36 -12.38 -21.25 -27.69
N GLY A 37 -13.49 -20.67 -27.21
CA GLY A 37 -13.64 -19.23 -26.95
C GLY A 37 -13.25 -18.86 -25.51
N HIS A 38 -12.98 -17.58 -25.25
CA HIS A 38 -12.58 -17.12 -23.93
C HIS A 38 -13.66 -17.39 -22.87
N GLU A 39 -14.92 -17.08 -23.16
CA GLU A 39 -16.05 -17.26 -22.25
C GLU A 39 -16.32 -18.75 -21.98
N TRP A 40 -16.22 -19.58 -23.02
CA TRP A 40 -16.37 -21.03 -22.88
C TRP A 40 -15.27 -21.62 -21.98
N ASN A 41 -14.01 -21.27 -22.25
CA ASN A 41 -12.90 -21.69 -21.41
C ASN A 41 -13.05 -21.18 -19.97
N LEU A 42 -13.55 -19.96 -19.77
CA LEU A 42 -13.73 -19.39 -18.44
C LEU A 42 -14.72 -20.18 -17.58
N ILE A 43 -15.83 -20.60 -18.17
CA ILE A 43 -16.83 -21.44 -17.50
C ILE A 43 -16.17 -22.73 -16.99
N TRP A 44 -15.52 -23.47 -17.89
CA TRP A 44 -14.95 -24.77 -17.56
C TRP A 44 -13.73 -24.69 -16.66
N TRP A 45 -12.82 -23.76 -16.91
CA TRP A 45 -11.66 -23.55 -16.06
C TRP A 45 -12.07 -23.05 -14.67
N THR A 46 -13.19 -22.34 -14.53
CA THR A 46 -13.74 -22.01 -13.21
C THR A 46 -14.11 -23.27 -12.45
N VAL A 47 -14.81 -24.20 -13.09
CA VAL A 47 -15.20 -25.48 -12.51
C VAL A 47 -13.96 -26.32 -12.15
N PHE A 48 -13.08 -26.59 -13.13
CA PHE A 48 -11.88 -27.41 -12.93
C PHE A 48 -10.98 -26.84 -11.83
N SER A 49 -10.82 -25.52 -11.80
CA SER A 49 -10.04 -24.82 -10.79
C SER A 49 -10.62 -24.92 -9.38
N ARG A 50 -11.95 -24.93 -9.23
CA ARG A 50 -12.59 -25.17 -7.92
C ARG A 50 -12.45 -26.62 -7.49
N MET A 51 -12.70 -27.55 -8.41
CA MET A 51 -12.58 -28.99 -8.17
C MET A 51 -11.16 -29.36 -7.73
N ALA A 52 -10.13 -28.88 -8.43
CA ALA A 52 -8.73 -29.11 -8.07
C ALA A 52 -8.37 -28.55 -6.69
N ARG A 53 -8.89 -27.37 -6.33
CA ARG A 53 -8.62 -26.75 -5.04
C ARG A 53 -9.25 -27.52 -3.87
N HIS A 54 -10.49 -27.96 -4.01
CA HIS A 54 -11.27 -28.53 -2.91
C HIS A 54 -11.13 -30.05 -2.78
N ASN A 55 -10.87 -30.75 -3.89
CA ASN A 55 -10.76 -32.22 -3.91
C ASN A 55 -9.50 -32.69 -4.66
N PRO A 56 -8.29 -32.16 -4.37
CA PRO A 56 -7.12 -32.43 -5.21
C PRO A 56 -6.74 -33.91 -5.30
N GLN A 57 -6.93 -34.69 -4.24
CA GLN A 57 -6.53 -36.11 -4.23
C GLN A 57 -7.28 -36.95 -5.27
N GLU A 58 -8.55 -36.63 -5.49
CA GLU A 58 -9.41 -37.35 -6.45
C GLU A 58 -9.37 -36.68 -7.82
N VAL A 59 -9.29 -35.35 -7.87
CA VAL A 59 -9.37 -34.57 -9.11
C VAL A 59 -8.04 -34.51 -9.86
N VAL A 60 -6.89 -34.44 -9.18
CA VAL A 60 -5.59 -34.27 -9.84
C VAL A 60 -5.25 -35.47 -10.75
N PRO A 61 -5.41 -36.73 -10.33
CA PRO A 61 -5.22 -37.87 -11.23
C PRO A 61 -6.14 -37.83 -12.46
N ALA A 62 -7.41 -37.44 -12.27
CA ALA A 62 -8.38 -37.32 -13.37
C ALA A 62 -8.07 -36.14 -14.31
N LEU A 63 -7.42 -35.08 -13.80
CA LEU A 63 -7.03 -33.92 -14.60
C LEU A 63 -5.72 -34.16 -15.39
N GLN A 64 -4.86 -35.08 -14.95
CA GLN A 64 -3.55 -35.34 -15.61
C GLN A 64 -3.66 -35.57 -17.14
N PRO A 65 -4.59 -36.43 -17.64
CA PRO A 65 -4.76 -36.62 -19.08
C PRO A 65 -5.23 -35.36 -19.83
N LEU A 66 -5.78 -34.37 -19.13
CA LEU A 66 -6.27 -33.12 -19.70
C LEU A 66 -5.19 -32.03 -19.75
N LEU A 67 -4.09 -32.17 -18.98
CA LEU A 67 -3.06 -31.14 -18.86
C LEU A 67 -2.51 -30.68 -20.22
N PRO A 68 -2.09 -31.55 -21.16
CA PRO A 68 -1.57 -31.09 -22.45
C PRO A 68 -2.54 -30.14 -23.16
N ARG A 69 -3.82 -30.50 -23.21
CA ARG A 69 -4.88 -29.72 -23.86
C ARG A 69 -5.17 -28.41 -23.15
N LEU A 70 -5.15 -28.43 -21.81
CA LEU A 70 -5.37 -27.24 -20.98
C LEU A 70 -4.23 -26.22 -21.19
N PHE A 71 -2.97 -26.67 -21.20
CA PHE A 71 -1.81 -25.81 -21.43
C PHE A 71 -1.78 -25.23 -22.86
N ASP A 72 -2.13 -26.02 -23.87
CA ASP A 72 -2.28 -25.52 -25.26
C ASP A 72 -3.39 -24.47 -25.37
N ALA A 73 -4.54 -24.71 -24.74
CA ALA A 73 -5.63 -23.76 -24.71
C ALA A 73 -5.27 -22.46 -23.96
N LEU A 74 -4.44 -22.54 -22.92
CA LEU A 74 -3.86 -21.37 -22.26
C LEU A 74 -2.97 -20.57 -23.22
N LEU A 75 -2.06 -21.24 -23.95
CA LEU A 75 -1.16 -20.56 -24.86
C LEU A 75 -1.92 -19.79 -25.95
N ARG A 76 -2.98 -20.40 -26.51
CA ARG A 76 -3.89 -19.73 -27.46
C ARG A 76 -4.64 -18.56 -26.81
N THR A 77 -5.07 -18.71 -25.55
CA THR A 77 -5.77 -17.64 -24.79
C THR A 77 -4.85 -16.45 -24.53
N ILE A 78 -3.57 -16.69 -24.22
CA ILE A 78 -2.58 -15.61 -24.02
C ILE A 78 -2.33 -14.88 -25.34
N GLY A 79 -2.30 -15.61 -26.47
CA GLY A 79 -2.13 -15.06 -27.80
C GLY A 79 -0.70 -14.63 -28.10
N VAL A 80 0.27 -15.46 -27.68
CA VAL A 80 1.69 -15.26 -27.98
C VAL A 80 1.93 -15.49 -29.47
N PRO A 81 2.69 -14.63 -30.19
CA PRO A 81 3.00 -14.83 -31.60
C PRO A 81 3.72 -16.17 -31.86
N THR A 82 3.10 -17.04 -32.66
CA THR A 82 3.66 -18.33 -33.07
C THR A 82 4.09 -18.26 -34.55
N GLY A 83 5.24 -17.64 -34.85
CA GLY A 83 5.80 -17.56 -36.21
C GLY A 83 5.39 -16.32 -37.04
N LYS A 84 5.61 -16.37 -38.37
CA LYS A 84 5.41 -15.24 -39.32
C LYS A 84 3.94 -14.93 -39.64
N SER A 85 3.02 -15.82 -39.27
CA SER A 85 1.58 -15.64 -39.45
C SER A 85 0.99 -14.87 -38.26
N ALA A 86 0.05 -13.96 -38.54
CA ALA A 86 -0.73 -13.31 -37.50
C ALA A 86 -1.36 -14.38 -36.59
N PRO A 87 -1.40 -14.17 -35.26
CA PRO A 87 -2.00 -15.13 -34.33
C PRO A 87 -3.43 -15.44 -34.80
N SER A 88 -3.75 -16.72 -34.96
CA SER A 88 -5.11 -17.15 -35.26
C SER A 88 -6.01 -16.62 -34.15
N ARG A 89 -6.80 -15.58 -34.42
CA ARG A 89 -7.84 -15.15 -33.50
C ARG A 89 -8.82 -16.32 -33.42
N PRO A 90 -9.03 -16.95 -32.24
CA PRO A 90 -10.08 -17.94 -32.12
C PRO A 90 -11.38 -17.30 -32.63
N ASP A 91 -12.09 -18.08 -33.43
CA ASP A 91 -13.19 -17.66 -34.28
C ASP A 91 -14.17 -16.71 -33.57
N ARG A 92 -14.66 -15.72 -34.30
CA ARG A 92 -15.55 -14.64 -33.82
C ARG A 92 -16.98 -15.11 -33.55
N THR A 93 -17.21 -16.42 -33.42
CA THR A 93 -18.45 -16.96 -32.88
C THR A 93 -18.47 -16.68 -31.37
N GLY A 94 -18.67 -15.40 -31.05
CA GLY A 94 -18.67 -14.89 -29.68
C GLY A 94 -19.76 -15.55 -28.85
N TRP A 95 -19.54 -15.56 -27.55
CA TRP A 95 -20.55 -16.00 -26.59
C TRP A 95 -21.89 -15.26 -26.82
N PRO A 96 -23.05 -15.94 -26.76
CA PRO A 96 -24.34 -15.30 -26.98
C PRO A 96 -24.55 -14.11 -26.01
N GLY A 97 -24.89 -12.95 -26.56
CA GLY A 97 -25.01 -11.71 -25.78
C GLY A 97 -26.09 -11.77 -24.69
N ASP A 98 -27.18 -12.49 -24.94
CA ASP A 98 -28.26 -12.77 -23.99
C ASP A 98 -27.82 -13.66 -22.81
N LEU A 99 -26.69 -14.36 -22.96
CA LEU A 99 -26.08 -15.19 -21.93
C LEU A 99 -24.81 -14.56 -21.33
N ALA A 100 -24.40 -13.36 -21.77
CA ALA A 100 -23.16 -12.73 -21.30
C ALA A 100 -23.14 -12.50 -19.78
N TRP A 101 -24.30 -12.23 -19.18
CA TRP A 101 -24.45 -12.04 -17.74
C TRP A 101 -24.20 -13.31 -16.91
N LEU A 102 -24.21 -14.50 -17.54
CA LEU A 102 -23.94 -15.77 -16.87
C LEU A 102 -22.45 -16.12 -16.80
N VAL A 103 -21.59 -15.41 -17.52
CA VAL A 103 -20.15 -15.66 -17.49
C VAL A 103 -19.54 -14.87 -16.33
N GLU A 104 -18.97 -15.58 -15.35
CA GLU A 104 -18.38 -14.95 -14.17
C GLU A 104 -17.07 -14.22 -14.54
N GLY A 105 -17.13 -12.92 -14.82
CA GLY A 105 -15.93 -12.14 -15.11
C GLY A 105 -16.21 -10.78 -15.74
N ARG A 106 -15.22 -9.88 -15.65
CA ARG A 106 -15.25 -8.58 -16.38
C ARG A 106 -14.40 -8.63 -17.63
N ASN A 107 -13.43 -9.52 -17.69
CA ASN A 107 -12.55 -9.69 -18.84
C ASN A 107 -12.22 -11.17 -18.99
N ALA A 108 -12.94 -11.84 -19.89
CA ALA A 108 -12.89 -13.30 -20.01
C ALA A 108 -11.46 -13.83 -20.20
N LYS A 109 -10.64 -13.17 -21.04
CA LYS A 109 -9.23 -13.54 -21.26
C LYS A 109 -8.41 -13.51 -19.96
N LYS A 110 -8.46 -12.41 -19.20
CA LYS A 110 -7.71 -12.27 -17.93
C LYS A 110 -8.25 -13.22 -16.85
N ASP A 111 -9.57 -13.38 -16.81
CA ASP A 111 -10.22 -14.23 -15.83
C ASP A 111 -9.91 -15.72 -16.11
N CYS A 112 -9.81 -16.14 -17.38
CA CYS A 112 -9.29 -17.44 -17.80
C CYS A 112 -7.89 -17.69 -17.23
N VAL A 113 -6.93 -16.80 -17.50
CA VAL A 113 -5.55 -16.92 -16.99
C VAL A 113 -5.58 -17.09 -15.46
N ARG A 114 -6.40 -16.31 -14.74
CA ARG A 114 -6.52 -16.45 -13.28
C ARG A 114 -7.01 -17.82 -12.84
N LYS A 115 -8.08 -18.33 -13.44
CA LYS A 115 -8.64 -19.64 -13.05
C LYS A 115 -7.68 -20.77 -13.40
N PHE A 116 -6.99 -20.66 -14.54
CA PHE A 116 -5.94 -21.59 -14.95
C PHE A 116 -4.76 -21.59 -13.97
N CYS A 117 -4.17 -20.43 -13.64
CA CYS A 117 -3.05 -20.35 -12.70
C CYS A 117 -3.38 -21.02 -11.37
N ARG A 118 -4.59 -20.79 -10.87
CA ARG A 118 -5.06 -21.45 -9.65
C ARG A 118 -5.13 -22.96 -9.86
N MET A 119 -5.80 -23.43 -10.92
CA MET A 119 -5.91 -24.86 -11.22
C MET A 119 -4.53 -25.52 -11.31
N ALA A 120 -3.61 -24.97 -12.11
CA ALA A 120 -2.26 -25.49 -12.27
C ALA A 120 -1.50 -25.56 -10.94
N VAL A 121 -1.56 -24.51 -10.11
CA VAL A 121 -0.93 -24.56 -8.79
C VAL A 121 -1.55 -25.63 -7.90
N TYR A 122 -2.87 -25.81 -7.93
CA TYR A 122 -3.59 -26.86 -7.19
C TYR A 122 -3.60 -28.22 -7.93
N THR A 123 -2.72 -28.42 -8.91
CA THR A 123 -2.42 -29.75 -9.47
C THR A 123 -0.94 -30.11 -9.32
N LEU A 124 -0.13 -29.19 -8.79
CA LEU A 124 1.25 -29.48 -8.41
C LEU A 124 1.29 -30.48 -7.25
N GLY A 125 2.32 -31.31 -7.28
CA GLY A 125 2.74 -32.26 -6.25
C GLY A 125 4.14 -32.72 -6.64
N PRO A 126 4.89 -33.37 -5.73
CA PRO A 126 6.28 -33.73 -5.99
C PRO A 126 6.49 -34.45 -7.34
N ASP A 127 5.64 -35.43 -7.64
CA ASP A 127 5.69 -36.23 -8.87
C ASP A 127 4.69 -35.78 -9.97
N SER A 128 4.13 -34.57 -9.86
CA SER A 128 3.08 -34.14 -10.79
C SER A 128 3.62 -33.80 -12.18
N ALA A 129 3.02 -34.38 -13.22
CA ALA A 129 3.27 -34.02 -14.62
C ALA A 129 2.99 -32.52 -14.93
N THR A 130 2.23 -31.84 -14.07
CA THR A 130 1.98 -30.39 -14.17
C THR A 130 3.29 -29.60 -14.22
N TRP A 131 4.32 -30.02 -13.49
CA TRP A 131 5.63 -29.35 -13.51
C TRP A 131 6.23 -29.32 -14.91
N ALA A 132 6.23 -30.45 -15.61
CA ALA A 132 6.80 -30.55 -16.96
C ALA A 132 6.08 -29.61 -17.93
N HIS A 133 4.74 -29.63 -17.94
CA HIS A 133 3.94 -28.76 -18.81
C HIS A 133 4.14 -27.27 -18.49
N MET A 134 4.22 -26.93 -17.20
CA MET A 134 4.50 -25.56 -16.76
C MET A 134 5.87 -25.09 -17.22
N THR A 135 6.92 -25.90 -17.01
CA THR A 135 8.27 -25.57 -17.46
C THR A 135 8.30 -25.37 -18.98
N THR A 136 7.70 -26.29 -19.75
CA THR A 136 7.62 -26.16 -21.22
C THR A 136 6.93 -24.86 -21.66
N LEU A 137 5.78 -24.53 -21.08
CA LEU A 137 5.05 -23.30 -21.39
C LEU A 137 5.89 -22.06 -21.08
N LEU A 138 6.53 -22.03 -19.92
CA LEU A 138 7.34 -20.89 -19.47
C LEU A 138 8.61 -20.74 -20.31
N SER A 139 9.28 -21.83 -20.67
CA SER A 139 10.40 -21.80 -21.61
C SER A 139 9.98 -21.28 -22.98
N TYR A 140 8.83 -21.70 -23.49
CA TYR A 140 8.30 -21.21 -24.77
C TYR A 140 7.98 -19.71 -24.74
N THR A 141 7.44 -19.23 -23.61
CA THR A 141 7.03 -17.82 -23.46
C THR A 141 8.15 -16.92 -22.93
N ALA A 142 9.32 -17.47 -22.57
CA ALA A 142 10.45 -16.76 -21.99
C ALA A 142 10.86 -15.48 -22.75
N PRO A 143 10.98 -15.48 -24.10
CA PRO A 143 11.39 -14.28 -24.84
C PRO A 143 10.43 -13.10 -24.69
N PHE A 144 9.15 -13.36 -24.45
CA PHE A 144 8.07 -12.36 -24.39
C PHE A 144 7.98 -11.64 -23.04
N PHE A 145 8.80 -12.04 -22.05
CA PHE A 145 8.99 -11.29 -20.82
C PHE A 145 10.04 -10.18 -20.95
N HIS A 146 10.84 -10.18 -22.02
CA HIS A 146 11.84 -9.13 -22.24
C HIS A 146 11.15 -7.81 -22.62
N PRO A 147 11.58 -6.65 -22.08
CA PRO A 147 10.95 -5.35 -22.36
C PRO A 147 10.88 -4.96 -23.85
N LEU A 148 11.75 -5.53 -24.69
CA LEU A 148 11.73 -5.29 -26.15
C LEU A 148 10.64 -6.06 -26.90
N ASN A 149 10.03 -7.06 -26.26
CA ASN A 149 9.03 -7.95 -26.88
C ASN A 149 7.63 -7.72 -26.30
N GLU A 150 7.40 -6.58 -25.65
CA GLU A 150 6.09 -6.25 -25.08
C GLU A 150 4.99 -6.09 -26.15
N GLY A 151 3.76 -6.47 -25.80
CA GLY A 151 2.59 -6.37 -26.66
C GLY A 151 1.29 -6.86 -26.00
N ASP A 152 0.28 -7.21 -26.80
CA ASP A 152 -1.06 -7.62 -26.32
C ASP A 152 -1.05 -8.84 -25.37
N HIS A 153 0.01 -9.65 -25.43
CA HIS A 153 0.20 -10.83 -24.60
C HIS A 153 0.82 -10.49 -23.23
N THR A 154 1.55 -9.38 -23.11
CA THR A 154 2.34 -9.01 -21.92
C THR A 154 1.49 -8.98 -20.66
N SER A 155 0.33 -8.28 -20.69
CA SER A 155 -0.53 -8.22 -19.49
C SER A 155 -1.00 -9.60 -19.01
N SER A 156 -1.18 -10.57 -19.91
CA SER A 156 -1.59 -11.93 -19.56
C SER A 156 -0.42 -12.77 -19.05
N LEU A 157 0.77 -12.60 -19.62
CA LEU A 157 2.00 -13.22 -19.15
C LEU A 157 2.43 -12.72 -17.76
N LEU A 158 2.33 -11.41 -17.50
CA LEU A 158 2.59 -10.85 -16.17
C LEU A 158 1.58 -11.35 -15.13
N GLN A 159 0.33 -11.50 -15.55
CA GLN A 159 -0.70 -12.11 -14.72
C GLN A 159 -0.44 -13.59 -14.45
N LEU A 160 0.08 -14.33 -15.44
CA LEU A 160 0.53 -15.72 -15.27
C LEU A 160 1.61 -15.80 -14.18
N LEU A 161 2.70 -15.04 -14.29
CA LEU A 161 3.78 -15.04 -13.29
C LEU A 161 3.27 -14.67 -11.89
N SER A 162 2.61 -13.52 -11.76
CA SER A 162 2.16 -13.02 -10.45
C SER A 162 1.12 -13.93 -9.78
N LEU A 163 0.18 -14.49 -10.54
CA LEU A 163 -0.84 -15.36 -9.96
C LEU A 163 -0.34 -16.78 -9.69
N MET A 164 0.63 -17.29 -10.44
CA MET A 164 1.26 -18.57 -10.09
C MET A 164 2.01 -18.42 -8.76
N SER A 165 2.85 -17.38 -8.61
CA SER A 165 3.52 -17.08 -7.34
C SER A 165 2.54 -16.89 -6.18
N LEU A 166 1.51 -16.05 -6.35
CA LEU A 166 0.52 -15.77 -5.31
C LEU A 166 -0.27 -17.01 -4.89
N ASN A 167 -0.77 -17.79 -5.85
CA ASN A 167 -1.54 -18.99 -5.54
C ASN A 167 -0.67 -20.04 -4.87
N TYR A 168 0.61 -20.17 -5.27
CA TYR A 168 1.56 -21.10 -4.66
C TYR A 168 1.86 -20.68 -3.22
N ALA A 169 2.19 -19.41 -2.97
CA ALA A 169 2.41 -18.87 -1.64
C ALA A 169 1.19 -19.10 -0.71
N LYS A 170 -0.03 -18.87 -1.23
CA LYS A 170 -1.27 -19.16 -0.50
C LYS A 170 -1.42 -20.65 -0.18
N ARG A 171 -1.13 -21.53 -1.13
CA ARG A 171 -1.21 -22.99 -0.94
C ARG A 171 -0.22 -23.45 0.13
N VAL A 172 1.05 -23.04 0.05
CA VAL A 172 2.06 -23.33 1.07
C VAL A 172 1.63 -22.81 2.44
N GLY A 173 1.09 -21.58 2.51
CA GLY A 173 0.55 -21.03 3.76
C GLY A 173 -0.58 -21.87 4.36
N ILE A 174 -1.48 -22.40 3.54
CA ILE A 174 -2.55 -23.32 3.98
C ILE A 174 -1.95 -24.66 4.43
N GLU A 175 -1.01 -25.25 3.66
CA GLU A 175 -0.36 -26.53 3.99
C GLU A 175 0.44 -26.49 5.30
N ALA A 176 1.01 -25.32 5.61
CA ALA A 176 1.71 -25.00 6.85
C ALA A 176 0.76 -24.64 8.02
N GLY A 177 -0.57 -24.66 7.81
CA GLY A 177 -1.55 -24.38 8.86
C GLY A 177 -1.71 -22.89 9.21
N ARG A 178 -1.15 -21.96 8.42
CA ARG A 178 -1.30 -20.51 8.64
C ARG A 178 -2.69 -19.98 8.28
N HIS A 179 -3.49 -20.79 7.57
CA HIS A 179 -4.86 -20.48 7.17
C HIS A 179 -5.76 -21.69 7.43
N SER A 180 -6.93 -21.45 8.04
CA SER A 180 -7.91 -22.50 8.31
C SER A 180 -8.61 -22.96 7.03
N VAL A 181 -8.65 -24.27 6.80
CA VAL A 181 -9.40 -24.92 5.71
C VAL A 181 -10.21 -26.09 6.25
N LYS A 182 -11.43 -26.27 5.74
CA LYS A 182 -12.37 -27.31 6.20
C LYS A 182 -11.82 -28.73 6.03
N LYS A 183 -11.07 -28.98 4.96
CA LYS A 183 -10.46 -30.28 4.62
C LYS A 183 -8.98 -30.06 4.31
N PRO A 184 -8.06 -30.25 5.27
CA PRO A 184 -6.63 -30.13 5.00
C PRO A 184 -6.16 -31.25 4.06
N TRP A 185 -5.22 -30.94 3.17
CA TRP A 185 -4.68 -31.91 2.22
C TRP A 185 -3.77 -32.93 2.92
N LYS A 186 -3.84 -34.21 2.51
CA LYS A 186 -3.06 -35.30 3.14
C LYS A 186 -1.74 -35.57 2.39
N GLY A 187 -0.73 -35.99 3.16
CA GLY A 187 0.44 -36.77 2.74
C GLY A 187 1.09 -36.36 1.42
N ALA A 188 1.16 -37.30 0.47
CA ALA A 188 1.90 -37.24 -0.79
C ALA A 188 1.53 -36.09 -1.74
N TYR A 189 0.45 -35.37 -1.47
CA TYR A 189 0.04 -34.21 -2.27
C TYR A 189 0.66 -32.89 -1.79
N LYS A 190 1.16 -32.82 -0.54
CA LYS A 190 1.76 -31.60 -0.01
C LYS A 190 3.05 -31.25 -0.75
N LEU A 191 3.28 -29.96 -0.94
CA LEU A 191 4.49 -29.43 -1.55
C LEU A 191 5.64 -29.50 -0.54
N THR A 192 6.82 -29.80 -1.04
CA THR A 192 8.07 -29.86 -0.27
C THR A 192 8.83 -28.53 -0.35
N ALA A 193 9.92 -28.43 0.43
CA ALA A 193 10.87 -27.33 0.28
C ALA A 193 11.55 -27.37 -1.10
N GLU A 194 11.90 -28.55 -1.60
CA GLU A 194 12.50 -28.74 -2.93
C GLU A 194 11.56 -28.28 -4.06
N ASP A 195 10.26 -28.56 -3.95
CA ASP A 195 9.25 -28.05 -4.89
C ASP A 195 9.21 -26.52 -4.90
N SER A 196 9.38 -25.91 -3.72
CA SER A 196 9.38 -24.46 -3.55
C SER A 196 10.62 -23.82 -4.16
N GLU A 197 11.78 -24.47 -4.05
CA GLU A 197 13.00 -24.08 -4.75
C GLU A 197 12.86 -24.21 -6.27
N ARG A 198 12.34 -25.34 -6.75
CA ARG A 198 12.07 -25.60 -8.17
C ARG A 198 11.16 -24.53 -8.78
N LEU A 199 10.12 -24.11 -8.06
CA LEU A 199 9.25 -23.02 -8.49
C LEU A 199 10.03 -21.71 -8.64
N VAL A 200 10.84 -21.35 -7.64
CA VAL A 200 11.61 -20.11 -7.64
C VAL A 200 12.64 -20.10 -8.76
N GLU A 201 13.34 -21.21 -8.99
CA GLU A 201 14.30 -21.35 -10.10
C GLU A 201 13.62 -21.22 -11.47
N THR A 202 12.35 -21.62 -11.57
CA THR A 202 11.57 -21.51 -12.81
C THR A 202 10.99 -20.11 -13.02
N LEU A 203 10.41 -19.47 -11.99
CA LEU A 203 9.65 -18.22 -12.13
C LEU A 203 10.46 -16.96 -11.86
N LEU A 204 11.45 -16.99 -10.96
CA LEU A 204 12.19 -15.80 -10.57
C LEU A 204 12.96 -15.17 -11.76
N PRO A 205 13.70 -15.93 -12.60
CA PRO A 205 14.42 -15.34 -13.72
C PRO A 205 13.49 -14.58 -14.69
N LEU A 206 12.34 -15.19 -15.02
CA LEU A 206 11.34 -14.59 -15.91
C LEU A 206 10.71 -13.33 -15.29
N THR A 207 10.45 -13.37 -13.98
CA THR A 207 9.89 -12.24 -13.24
C THR A 207 10.88 -11.08 -13.16
N LEU A 208 12.16 -11.36 -12.96
CA LEU A 208 13.22 -10.34 -12.95
C LEU A 208 13.47 -9.75 -14.35
N THR A 209 13.41 -10.57 -15.41
CA THR A 209 13.48 -10.08 -16.80
C THR A 209 12.33 -9.11 -17.10
N ALA A 210 11.10 -9.47 -16.69
CA ALA A 210 9.94 -8.60 -16.86
C ALA A 210 10.02 -7.33 -15.99
N PHE A 211 10.61 -7.42 -14.80
CA PHE A 211 10.80 -6.27 -13.90
C PHE A 211 11.71 -5.18 -14.49
N ALA A 212 12.61 -5.53 -15.41
CA ALA A 212 13.43 -4.55 -16.15
C ALA A 212 12.64 -3.68 -17.14
N SER A 213 11.31 -3.83 -17.22
CA SER A 213 10.43 -2.99 -18.03
C SER A 213 10.50 -1.51 -17.62
N LYS A 214 10.23 -0.63 -18.60
CA LYS A 214 10.07 0.81 -18.38
C LYS A 214 8.64 1.18 -17.91
N ASP A 215 7.68 0.26 -18.01
CA ASP A 215 6.31 0.49 -17.59
C ASP A 215 6.13 0.26 -16.08
N SER A 216 5.67 1.28 -15.37
CA SER A 216 5.44 1.23 -13.92
C SER A 216 4.41 0.19 -13.50
N THR A 217 3.41 -0.12 -14.35
CA THR A 217 2.40 -1.14 -14.03
C THR A 217 3.02 -2.53 -14.06
N THR A 218 3.85 -2.80 -15.06
CA THR A 218 4.66 -4.03 -15.17
C THR A 218 5.59 -4.17 -13.98
N GLN A 219 6.35 -3.13 -13.62
CA GLN A 219 7.23 -3.13 -12.45
C GLN A 219 6.45 -3.40 -11.15
N PHE A 220 5.26 -2.83 -10.99
CA PHE A 220 4.41 -3.09 -9.82
C PHE A 220 3.98 -4.57 -9.73
N LEU A 221 3.46 -5.13 -10.83
CA LEU A 221 2.96 -6.51 -10.86
C LEU A 221 4.08 -7.53 -10.64
N THR A 222 5.24 -7.30 -11.26
CA THR A 222 6.44 -8.13 -11.07
C THR A 222 6.99 -8.01 -9.65
N SER A 223 6.98 -6.81 -9.05
CA SER A 223 7.34 -6.63 -7.63
C SER A 223 6.45 -7.45 -6.69
N GLN A 224 5.14 -7.54 -6.95
CA GLN A 224 4.26 -8.44 -6.18
C GLN A 224 4.65 -9.91 -6.39
N GLY A 225 4.95 -10.31 -7.62
CA GLY A 225 5.42 -11.66 -7.93
C GLY A 225 6.72 -12.02 -7.19
N ILE A 226 7.71 -11.12 -7.18
CA ILE A 226 8.99 -11.32 -6.47
C ILE A 226 8.76 -11.43 -4.96
N LYS A 227 7.91 -10.57 -4.38
CA LYS A 227 7.52 -10.65 -2.97
C LYS A 227 6.89 -11.99 -2.62
N ASP A 228 5.96 -12.47 -3.45
CA ASP A 228 5.28 -13.75 -3.24
C ASP A 228 6.28 -14.92 -3.33
N LEU A 229 7.22 -14.89 -4.29
CA LEU A 229 8.33 -15.87 -4.37
C LEU A 229 9.25 -15.81 -3.14
N SER A 230 9.61 -14.61 -2.66
CA SER A 230 10.40 -14.44 -1.44
C SER A 230 9.65 -14.90 -0.19
N SER A 231 8.31 -14.89 -0.19
CA SER A 231 7.54 -15.46 0.93
C SER A 231 7.57 -17.00 0.98
N VAL A 232 7.94 -17.63 -0.14
CA VAL A 232 8.05 -19.08 -0.32
C VAL A 232 9.48 -19.55 -0.05
N CYS A 233 10.49 -18.91 -0.65
CA CYS A 233 11.90 -19.24 -0.44
C CYS A 233 12.71 -17.94 -0.14
N PRO A 234 12.64 -17.42 1.09
CA PRO A 234 13.25 -16.14 1.44
C PRO A 234 14.78 -16.16 1.28
N ASP A 235 15.42 -17.28 1.62
CA ASP A 235 16.89 -17.41 1.67
C ASP A 235 17.54 -17.36 0.28
N LYS A 236 16.83 -17.75 -0.78
CA LYS A 236 17.32 -17.62 -2.16
C LYS A 236 16.91 -16.29 -2.80
N VAL A 237 15.65 -15.88 -2.63
CA VAL A 237 15.10 -14.73 -3.36
C VAL A 237 15.58 -13.40 -2.79
N THR A 238 15.57 -13.26 -1.46
CA THR A 238 15.80 -11.95 -0.82
C THR A 238 17.23 -11.46 -0.99
N PRO A 239 18.28 -12.29 -0.79
CA PRO A 239 19.66 -11.87 -1.07
C PRO A 239 19.86 -11.50 -2.54
N LYS A 240 19.27 -12.28 -3.47
CA LYS A 240 19.36 -11.99 -4.90
C LYS A 240 18.73 -10.64 -5.27
N VAL A 241 17.60 -10.31 -4.66
CA VAL A 241 16.94 -9.02 -4.83
C VAL A 241 17.80 -7.90 -4.24
N LEU A 242 18.39 -8.10 -3.06
CA LEU A 242 19.27 -7.13 -2.43
C LEU A 242 20.48 -6.79 -3.33
N GLU A 243 21.18 -7.82 -3.85
CA GLU A 243 22.29 -7.67 -4.80
C GLU A 243 21.92 -6.90 -6.07
N MET A 244 20.68 -7.07 -6.56
CA MET A 244 20.18 -6.37 -7.73
C MET A 244 19.83 -4.91 -7.43
N LEU A 245 19.28 -4.64 -6.25
CA LEU A 245 18.77 -3.31 -5.89
C LEU A 245 19.89 -2.31 -5.61
N LEU A 246 20.98 -2.74 -4.96
CA LEU A 246 22.11 -1.88 -4.61
C LEU A 246 22.68 -1.10 -5.82
N PRO A 247 23.13 -1.75 -6.92
CA PRO A 247 23.65 -1.03 -8.09
C PRO A 247 22.57 -0.23 -8.84
N ALA A 248 21.31 -0.66 -8.80
CA ALA A 248 20.21 0.06 -9.46
C ALA A 248 19.91 1.42 -8.80
N ILE A 249 20.08 1.50 -7.48
CA ILE A 249 19.89 2.72 -6.67
C ILE A 249 21.01 3.74 -6.96
N GLU A 250 22.24 3.27 -7.16
CA GLU A 250 23.40 4.12 -7.44
C GLU A 250 23.44 4.64 -8.89
N ASN A 251 22.77 3.94 -9.83
CA ASN A 251 22.82 4.25 -11.25
C ASN A 251 21.82 5.33 -11.69
N VAL A 252 22.17 6.60 -11.45
CA VAL A 252 21.34 7.77 -11.79
C VAL A 252 21.08 7.91 -13.31
N MET A 253 21.89 7.27 -14.16
CA MET A 253 21.75 7.35 -15.63
C MET A 253 20.54 6.56 -16.16
N ARG A 254 19.91 5.71 -15.35
CA ARG A 254 18.73 4.93 -15.72
C ARG A 254 17.57 5.18 -14.74
N PRO A 255 16.83 6.30 -14.87
CA PRO A 255 15.81 6.70 -13.91
C PRO A 255 14.71 5.66 -13.65
N HIS A 256 14.34 4.87 -14.67
CA HIS A 256 13.34 3.82 -14.55
C HIS A 256 13.80 2.63 -13.68
N GLU A 257 15.10 2.33 -13.63
CA GLU A 257 15.68 1.30 -12.76
C GLU A 257 15.64 1.77 -11.30
N VAL A 258 15.96 3.05 -11.04
CA VAL A 258 15.82 3.67 -9.71
C VAL A 258 14.36 3.65 -9.24
N VAL A 259 13.42 4.00 -10.11
CA VAL A 259 11.97 3.93 -9.80
C VAL A 259 11.54 2.49 -9.51
N GLY A 260 11.97 1.53 -10.32
CA GLY A 260 11.73 0.11 -10.08
C GLY A 260 12.27 -0.34 -8.73
N ALA A 261 13.51 0.04 -8.41
CA ALA A 261 14.16 -0.27 -7.14
C ALA A 261 13.38 0.27 -5.93
N ILE A 262 12.93 1.52 -6.00
CA ILE A 262 12.05 2.15 -5.00
C ILE A 262 10.75 1.33 -4.84
N MET A 263 10.10 0.94 -5.93
CA MET A 263 8.85 0.17 -5.90
C MET A 263 9.03 -1.24 -5.30
N LEU A 264 10.10 -1.92 -5.68
CA LEU A 264 10.41 -3.26 -5.17
C LEU A 264 10.78 -3.19 -3.68
N THR A 265 11.59 -2.21 -3.27
CA THR A 265 11.92 -1.96 -1.86
C THR A 265 10.66 -1.70 -1.04
N SER A 266 9.76 -0.84 -1.53
CA SER A 266 8.47 -0.59 -0.89
C SER A 266 7.66 -1.88 -0.67
N THR A 267 7.73 -2.80 -1.64
CA THR A 267 6.94 -4.03 -1.65
C THR A 267 7.55 -5.10 -0.74
N MET A 268 8.88 -5.14 -0.66
CA MET A 268 9.67 -6.14 0.06
C MET A 268 10.33 -5.62 1.35
N ALA A 269 10.00 -4.42 1.81
CA ALA A 269 10.62 -3.79 2.99
C ALA A 269 10.74 -4.75 4.19
N SER A 270 9.69 -5.53 4.46
CA SER A 270 9.70 -6.51 5.56
C SER A 270 10.65 -7.67 5.39
N GLN A 271 10.85 -8.11 4.14
CA GLN A 271 11.73 -9.24 3.80
C GLN A 271 13.17 -8.75 3.80
N LEU A 272 13.42 -7.57 3.23
CA LEU A 272 14.74 -6.92 3.20
C LEU A 272 15.26 -6.62 4.61
N LEU A 273 14.41 -6.13 5.53
CA LEU A 273 14.82 -5.86 6.92
C LEU A 273 15.28 -7.11 7.70
N ARG A 274 15.02 -8.32 7.19
CA ARG A 274 15.38 -9.59 7.86
C ARG A 274 16.69 -10.19 7.36
N VAL A 275 17.29 -9.63 6.33
CA VAL A 275 18.56 -10.10 5.79
C VAL A 275 19.68 -9.14 6.15
N GLU A 276 20.89 -9.67 6.25
CA GLU A 276 22.11 -8.88 6.46
C GLU A 276 22.25 -7.80 5.37
N GLY A 277 22.65 -6.59 5.75
CA GLY A 277 22.77 -5.44 4.84
C GLY A 277 21.44 -4.81 4.39
N GLY A 278 20.29 -5.41 4.71
CA GLY A 278 18.99 -4.89 4.30
C GLY A 278 18.63 -3.53 4.93
N LEU A 279 19.06 -3.30 6.18
CA LEU A 279 18.85 -2.03 6.88
C LEU A 279 19.68 -0.90 6.26
N ASP A 280 20.92 -1.17 5.89
CA ASP A 280 21.80 -0.21 5.23
C ASP A 280 21.28 0.18 3.85
N MET A 281 20.77 -0.82 3.10
CA MET A 281 20.10 -0.59 1.83
C MET A 281 18.86 0.30 1.97
N ILE A 282 18.02 0.07 2.99
CA ILE A 282 16.89 0.95 3.28
C ILE A 282 17.38 2.37 3.57
N GLY A 283 18.48 2.52 4.31
CA GLY A 283 19.13 3.82 4.53
C GLY A 283 19.55 4.53 3.23
N GLN A 284 20.14 3.80 2.29
CA GLN A 284 20.49 4.33 0.96
C GLN A 284 19.24 4.76 0.19
N VAL A 285 18.19 3.94 0.19
CA VAL A 285 16.91 4.26 -0.47
C VAL A 285 16.26 5.50 0.14
N LEU A 286 16.26 5.65 1.46
CA LEU A 286 15.72 6.83 2.15
C LEU A 286 16.37 8.11 1.64
N ARG A 287 17.69 8.15 1.49
CA ARG A 287 18.41 9.33 0.97
C ARG A 287 17.94 9.74 -0.43
N LEU A 288 17.64 8.77 -1.30
CA LEU A 288 17.14 9.07 -2.65
C LEU A 288 15.69 9.58 -2.70
N THR A 289 14.91 9.36 -1.63
CA THR A 289 13.48 9.72 -1.63
C THR A 289 13.22 11.21 -1.68
N VAL A 290 14.15 12.05 -1.24
CA VAL A 290 13.98 13.51 -1.27
C VAL A 290 13.74 13.96 -2.73
N ALA A 291 14.56 13.50 -3.66
CA ALA A 291 14.39 13.77 -5.10
C ALA A 291 13.19 13.06 -5.73
N GLY A 292 12.60 12.09 -5.02
CA GLY A 292 11.35 11.41 -5.41
C GLY A 292 10.11 12.27 -5.23
N VAL A 293 10.13 13.22 -4.29
CA VAL A 293 9.06 14.22 -4.11
C VAL A 293 9.24 15.30 -5.18
N ASP A 294 8.45 15.21 -6.24
CA ASP A 294 8.57 16.02 -7.46
C ASP A 294 7.22 16.63 -7.87
N LEU A 295 7.19 17.96 -7.98
CA LEU A 295 6.00 18.69 -8.41
C LEU A 295 5.57 18.33 -9.84
N ASN A 296 6.52 18.05 -10.72
CA ASN A 296 6.26 17.79 -12.13
C ASN A 296 5.88 16.33 -12.40
N ASP A 297 6.16 15.44 -11.46
CA ASP A 297 5.81 14.02 -11.55
C ASP A 297 4.95 13.58 -10.35
N PRO A 298 3.62 13.74 -10.43
CA PRO A 298 2.70 13.28 -9.40
C PRO A 298 2.71 11.76 -9.20
N GLY A 299 3.05 10.98 -10.24
CA GLY A 299 3.20 9.54 -10.16
C GLY A 299 4.37 9.17 -9.26
N LYS A 300 5.55 9.73 -9.56
CA LYS A 300 6.77 9.57 -8.76
C LYS A 300 6.55 9.98 -7.31
N THR A 301 5.98 11.17 -7.07
CA THR A 301 5.67 11.63 -5.70
C THR A 301 4.75 10.67 -4.96
N MET A 302 3.71 10.16 -5.62
CA MET A 302 2.79 9.19 -5.01
C MET A 302 3.52 7.89 -4.63
N TYR A 303 4.35 7.35 -5.51
CA TYR A 303 5.11 6.13 -5.25
C TYR A 303 6.16 6.33 -4.14
N THR A 304 6.83 7.48 -4.12
CA THR A 304 7.77 7.84 -3.05
C THR A 304 7.08 7.90 -1.69
N PHE A 305 5.95 8.59 -1.56
CA PHE A 305 5.23 8.61 -0.28
C PHE A 305 4.71 7.23 0.13
N ARG A 306 4.23 6.42 -0.82
CA ARG A 306 3.81 5.04 -0.53
C ARG A 306 4.96 4.19 -0.01
N MET A 307 6.14 4.32 -0.60
CA MET A 307 7.33 3.63 -0.12
C MET A 307 7.72 4.10 1.28
N LEU A 308 7.80 5.41 1.51
CA LEU A 308 8.14 5.96 2.82
C LEU A 308 7.17 5.46 3.88
N MET A 309 5.86 5.47 3.62
CA MET A 309 4.88 4.91 4.55
C MET A 309 5.08 3.41 4.81
N SER A 310 5.47 2.61 3.79
CA SER A 310 5.78 1.18 3.96
C SER A 310 7.00 0.96 4.86
N ILE A 311 8.06 1.75 4.67
CA ILE A 311 9.28 1.70 5.50
C ILE A 311 8.97 2.18 6.92
N LEU A 312 8.34 3.34 7.08
CA LEU A 312 7.98 3.93 8.38
C LEU A 312 7.01 3.06 9.18
N SER A 313 6.22 2.20 8.55
CA SER A 313 5.39 1.24 9.28
C SER A 313 6.19 0.13 9.99
N GLN A 314 7.51 0.05 9.76
CA GLN A 314 8.38 -1.05 10.20
C GLN A 314 9.74 -0.59 10.74
N VAL A 315 10.14 0.67 10.51
CA VAL A 315 11.44 1.22 10.90
C VAL A 315 11.23 2.44 11.81
N PRO A 316 11.57 2.33 13.10
CA PRO A 316 11.65 3.49 13.99
C PRO A 316 12.74 4.46 13.52
N LEU A 317 12.49 5.77 13.56
CA LEU A 317 13.50 6.78 13.21
C LEU A 317 14.18 7.28 14.47
N MET A 318 15.36 6.75 14.79
CA MET A 318 16.05 7.04 16.05
C MET A 318 17.27 7.93 15.83
N ASP A 319 17.41 8.98 16.66
CA ASP A 319 18.69 9.66 16.80
C ASP A 319 19.71 8.74 17.50
N PRO A 320 20.97 8.65 17.04
CA PRO A 320 22.01 7.90 17.73
C PRO A 320 22.21 8.27 19.21
N ALA A 321 21.86 9.50 19.61
CA ALA A 321 21.91 9.97 21.00
C ALA A 321 20.72 9.52 21.84
N ASP A 322 19.57 9.24 21.21
CA ASP A 322 18.36 8.77 21.90
C ASP A 322 18.33 7.25 22.08
N LEU A 323 19.26 6.51 21.49
CA LEU A 323 19.28 5.05 21.57
C LEU A 323 19.58 4.52 22.98
N PRO A 324 18.98 3.39 23.39
CA PRO A 324 19.33 2.72 24.63
C PRO A 324 20.83 2.40 24.72
N PRO A 325 21.44 2.45 25.93
CA PRO A 325 22.84 2.07 26.12
C PRO A 325 23.11 0.64 25.62
N GLY A 326 24.15 0.48 24.81
CA GLY A 326 24.53 -0.83 24.24
C GLY A 326 23.76 -1.24 22.98
N SER A 327 22.79 -0.44 22.51
CA SER A 327 22.12 -0.69 21.23
C SER A 327 23.07 -0.56 20.05
N SER A 328 22.85 -1.39 19.03
CA SER A 328 23.43 -1.26 17.70
C SER A 328 23.15 0.14 17.12
N LYS A 329 24.16 0.70 16.45
CA LYS A 329 24.10 2.03 15.81
C LYS A 329 24.46 1.89 14.32
N PRO A 330 23.56 1.33 13.49
CA PRO A 330 23.83 1.14 12.08
C PRO A 330 24.06 2.50 11.39
N GLU A 331 24.87 2.51 10.34
CA GLU A 331 25.28 3.74 9.64
C GLU A 331 24.08 4.53 9.13
N THR A 332 22.98 3.85 8.79
CA THR A 332 21.73 4.49 8.36
C THR A 332 21.19 5.55 9.32
N LEU A 333 21.52 5.50 10.62
CA LEU A 333 20.99 6.44 11.62
C LEU A 333 21.63 7.82 11.52
N TYR A 334 22.92 7.89 11.19
CA TYR A 334 23.70 9.13 11.28
C TYR A 334 23.30 10.18 10.23
N GLY A 335 22.62 9.78 9.15
CA GLY A 335 22.10 10.69 8.13
C GLY A 335 20.60 10.99 8.25
N LEU A 336 19.92 10.47 9.28
CA LEU A 336 18.46 10.63 9.42
C LEU A 336 18.06 12.07 9.71
N GLN A 337 18.87 12.81 10.47
CA GLN A 337 18.56 14.18 10.81
C GLN A 337 18.57 15.07 9.56
N GLU A 338 19.64 15.01 8.76
CA GLU A 338 19.78 15.75 7.51
C GLU A 338 18.67 15.35 6.54
N TRP A 339 18.44 14.04 6.36
CA TRP A 339 17.38 13.53 5.50
C TRP A 339 16.00 14.04 5.93
N ALA A 340 15.70 14.05 7.23
CA ALA A 340 14.42 14.52 7.74
C ALA A 340 14.21 16.01 7.46
N VAL A 341 15.25 16.84 7.64
CA VAL A 341 15.21 18.27 7.31
C VAL A 341 14.99 18.47 5.82
N GLU A 342 15.78 17.80 4.97
CA GLU A 342 15.68 17.89 3.52
C GLU A 342 14.30 17.46 3.02
N MET A 343 13.74 16.38 3.57
CA MET A 343 12.41 15.90 3.23
C MET A 343 11.32 16.92 3.59
N ILE A 344 11.37 17.52 4.79
CA ILE A 344 10.43 18.56 5.21
C ILE A 344 10.52 19.76 4.27
N ASP A 345 11.73 20.26 4.03
CA ASP A 345 11.97 21.43 3.19
C ASP A 345 11.57 21.17 1.74
N ARG A 346 11.80 19.96 1.23
CA ARG A 346 11.40 19.54 -0.11
C ARG A 346 9.88 19.49 -0.27
N VAL A 347 9.16 18.96 0.72
CA VAL A 347 7.69 18.99 0.71
C VAL A 347 7.18 20.43 0.66
N PHE A 348 7.71 21.32 1.52
CA PHE A 348 7.29 22.72 1.50
C PHE A 348 7.65 23.42 0.18
N SER A 349 8.82 23.14 -0.39
CA SER A 349 9.20 23.62 -1.72
C SER A 349 8.20 23.20 -2.80
N VAL A 350 7.73 21.94 -2.78
CA VAL A 350 6.65 21.51 -3.68
C VAL A 350 5.38 22.30 -3.41
N LEU A 351 4.94 22.44 -2.15
CA LEU A 351 3.72 23.15 -1.79
C LEU A 351 3.72 24.63 -2.21
N ASP A 352 4.86 25.30 -2.15
CA ASP A 352 5.03 26.69 -2.60
C ASP A 352 4.80 26.87 -4.10
N ASN A 353 5.07 25.81 -4.86
CA ASN A 353 5.01 25.82 -6.31
C ASN A 353 3.78 25.08 -6.86
N VAL A 354 2.92 24.51 -6.00
CA VAL A 354 1.67 23.89 -6.46
C VAL A 354 0.80 24.99 -7.10
N PRO A 355 0.55 24.96 -8.43
CA PRO A 355 -0.28 25.98 -9.07
C PRO A 355 -1.67 25.96 -8.43
N SER A 356 -2.28 27.15 -8.31
CA SER A 356 -3.61 27.34 -7.71
C SER A 356 -4.57 26.23 -8.18
N LEU A 357 -4.83 25.29 -7.27
CA LEU A 357 -5.38 23.99 -7.62
C LEU A 357 -6.82 24.11 -8.13
N LYS A 358 -6.96 24.22 -9.44
CA LYS A 358 -8.23 23.96 -10.10
C LYS A 358 -8.62 22.49 -9.86
N LYS A 359 -9.92 22.27 -9.66
CA LYS A 359 -10.53 20.95 -9.51
C LYS A 359 -10.10 20.06 -10.68
N GLY A 360 -9.41 18.95 -10.40
CA GLY A 360 -8.94 18.00 -11.43
C GLY A 360 -7.42 17.82 -11.55
N PHE A 361 -6.59 18.62 -10.86
CA PHE A 361 -5.14 18.41 -10.88
C PHE A 361 -4.73 17.13 -10.13
N TYR A 362 -4.08 16.19 -10.84
CA TYR A 362 -3.73 14.87 -10.30
C TYR A 362 -2.79 14.96 -9.08
N MET A 363 -1.84 15.90 -9.06
CA MET A 363 -0.97 16.12 -7.89
C MET A 363 -1.75 16.53 -6.64
N GLY A 364 -2.80 17.35 -6.77
CA GLY A 364 -3.64 17.73 -5.63
C GLY A 364 -4.39 16.53 -5.03
N GLN A 365 -4.75 15.54 -5.87
CA GLN A 365 -5.34 14.29 -5.40
C GLN A 365 -4.31 13.43 -4.67
N VAL A 366 -3.10 13.31 -5.23
CA VAL A 366 -1.96 12.60 -4.60
C VAL A 366 -1.68 13.18 -3.22
N LEU A 367 -1.41 14.49 -3.13
CA LEU A 367 -1.12 15.17 -1.86
C LEU A 367 -2.26 15.03 -0.85
N SER A 368 -3.51 15.13 -1.30
CA SER A 368 -4.67 14.95 -0.43
C SER A 368 -4.78 13.52 0.12
N ALA A 369 -4.32 12.52 -0.63
CA ALA A 369 -4.41 11.11 -0.24
C ALA A 369 -3.22 10.65 0.62
N THR A 370 -2.04 11.25 0.45
CA THR A 370 -0.79 10.75 1.06
C THR A 370 -0.23 11.64 2.16
N LEU A 371 -0.32 12.96 2.05
CA LEU A 371 0.54 13.86 2.82
C LEU A 371 0.31 13.78 4.34
N GLY A 372 -0.95 13.83 4.79
CA GLY A 372 -1.26 13.70 6.22
C GLY A 372 -0.85 12.34 6.79
N ARG A 373 -1.06 11.25 6.04
CA ARG A 373 -0.65 9.90 6.46
C ARG A 373 0.85 9.75 6.55
N PHE A 374 1.56 10.35 5.59
CA PHE A 374 3.02 10.40 5.59
C PHE A 374 3.53 11.13 6.83
N PHE A 375 3.05 12.36 7.12
CA PHE A 375 3.54 13.10 8.29
C PHE A 375 3.12 12.49 9.63
N ASP A 376 1.93 11.88 9.73
CA ASP A 376 1.51 11.13 10.92
C ASP A 376 2.48 9.96 11.19
N ALA A 377 2.86 9.19 10.16
CA ALA A 377 3.84 8.12 10.31
C ALA A 377 5.26 8.68 10.56
N PHE A 378 5.70 9.64 9.77
CA PHE A 378 7.04 10.23 9.80
C PHE A 378 7.37 10.83 11.17
N LEU A 379 6.50 11.68 11.71
CA LEU A 379 6.71 12.29 13.02
C LEU A 379 6.43 11.32 14.16
N GLY A 380 5.52 10.36 13.95
CA GLY A 380 5.20 9.32 14.91
C GLY A 380 6.37 8.36 15.17
N GLN A 381 7.13 7.99 14.15
CA GLN A 381 8.28 7.08 14.29
C GLN A 381 9.54 7.73 14.87
N MET A 382 9.64 9.07 14.87
CA MET A 382 10.83 9.79 15.33
C MET A 382 11.06 9.65 16.82
N SER A 383 12.32 9.53 17.24
CA SER A 383 12.74 9.72 18.63
C SER A 383 12.56 11.18 19.08
N PRO A 384 12.61 11.48 20.38
CA PRO A 384 12.39 12.84 20.90
C PRO A 384 13.24 13.92 20.25
N THR A 385 14.53 13.67 20.04
CA THR A 385 15.47 14.64 19.45
C THR A 385 15.08 14.97 18.01
N LEU A 386 14.88 13.95 17.17
CA LEU A 386 14.45 14.13 15.78
C LEU A 386 13.07 14.79 15.68
N ARG A 387 12.13 14.37 16.53
CA ARG A 387 10.76 14.88 16.53
C ARG A 387 10.74 16.35 16.92
N SER A 388 11.48 16.75 17.96
CA SER A 388 11.58 18.15 18.38
C SER A 388 12.16 19.01 17.27
N MET A 389 13.26 18.57 16.63
CA MET A 389 13.85 19.25 15.47
C MET A 389 12.81 19.45 14.35
N ALA A 390 12.11 18.38 13.96
CA ALA A 390 11.13 18.42 12.88
C ALA A 390 9.95 19.36 13.20
N VAL A 391 9.42 19.30 14.42
CA VAL A 391 8.32 20.17 14.88
C VAL A 391 8.75 21.63 14.90
N HIS A 392 9.96 21.96 15.37
CA HIS A 392 10.50 23.32 15.32
C HIS A 392 10.66 23.81 13.88
N ARG A 393 11.15 22.97 12.97
CA ARG A 393 11.31 23.32 11.55
C ARG A 393 9.95 23.62 10.90
N ILE A 394 8.96 22.76 11.13
CA ILE A 394 7.58 22.94 10.63
C ILE A 394 6.97 24.21 11.22
N ALA A 395 7.06 24.41 12.55
CA ALA A 395 6.48 25.57 13.20
C ALA A 395 7.10 26.88 12.71
N ARG A 396 8.44 26.92 12.57
CA ARG A 396 9.14 28.07 11.99
C ARG A 396 8.65 28.35 10.57
N ARG A 397 8.54 27.34 9.72
CA ARG A 397 8.05 27.50 8.34
C ARG A 397 6.62 28.06 8.29
N VAL A 398 5.71 27.51 9.08
CA VAL A 398 4.29 27.90 9.11
C VAL A 398 4.10 29.32 9.66
N THR A 399 4.92 29.72 10.63
CA THR A 399 4.86 31.06 11.23
C THR A 399 5.58 32.12 10.42
N GLN A 400 6.53 31.77 9.55
CA GLN A 400 7.31 32.74 8.77
C GLN A 400 6.80 32.91 7.33
N ASN A 401 6.08 31.93 6.77
CA ASN A 401 5.72 31.93 5.35
C ASN A 401 4.23 31.69 5.13
N LEU A 402 3.64 32.50 4.24
CA LEU A 402 2.25 32.39 3.83
C LEU A 402 2.15 31.59 2.53
N CYS A 403 1.31 30.55 2.50
CA CYS A 403 1.07 29.76 1.28
C CYS A 403 -0.43 29.47 1.06
N PRO A 404 -1.25 30.48 0.73
CA PRO A 404 -2.71 30.32 0.63
C PRO A 404 -3.17 29.25 -0.39
N PRO A 405 -2.55 29.09 -1.58
CA PRO A 405 -2.92 28.05 -2.54
C PRO A 405 -2.81 26.62 -1.97
N ALA A 406 -1.87 26.40 -1.06
CA ALA A 406 -1.60 25.09 -0.46
C ALA A 406 -2.10 24.96 0.99
N GLN A 407 -2.93 25.89 1.47
CA GLN A 407 -3.34 25.96 2.89
C GLN A 407 -3.88 24.64 3.45
N LYS A 408 -4.62 23.87 2.64
CA LYS A 408 -5.17 22.56 3.03
C LYS A 408 -4.05 21.57 3.40
N TYR A 409 -2.97 21.56 2.61
CA TYR A 409 -1.85 20.62 2.79
C TYR A 409 -0.96 21.05 3.94
N VAL A 410 -0.66 22.34 4.03
CA VAL A 410 0.07 22.90 5.19
C VAL A 410 -0.70 22.58 6.48
N GLY A 411 -2.03 22.72 6.47
CA GLY A 411 -2.89 22.34 7.58
C GLY A 411 -2.77 20.86 7.96
N CYS A 412 -2.65 19.94 7.00
CA CYS A 412 -2.39 18.52 7.29
C CYS A 412 -1.04 18.30 7.99
N ILE A 413 0.01 19.02 7.58
CA ILE A 413 1.34 18.93 8.21
C ILE A 413 1.27 19.45 9.65
N VAL A 414 0.63 20.60 9.88
CA VAL A 414 0.41 21.19 11.21
C VAL A 414 -0.37 20.24 12.13
N ASP A 415 -1.46 19.68 11.64
CA ASP A 415 -2.28 18.70 12.36
C ASP A 415 -1.46 17.46 12.75
N SER A 416 -0.53 17.02 11.89
CA SER A 416 0.36 15.88 12.18
C SER A 416 1.42 16.22 13.22
N ALA A 417 1.99 17.43 13.17
CA ALA A 417 2.93 17.93 14.17
C ALA A 417 2.31 18.03 15.57
N VAL A 418 1.09 18.57 15.66
CA VAL A 418 0.35 18.59 16.94
C VAL A 418 0.03 17.18 17.40
N TYR A 419 -0.36 16.27 16.50
CA TYR A 419 -0.68 14.91 16.92
C TYR A 419 0.54 14.18 17.50
N ALA A 420 1.72 14.34 16.89
CA ALA A 420 2.97 13.71 17.33
C ALA A 420 3.57 14.33 18.62
N SER A 421 3.52 15.67 18.78
CA SER A 421 4.04 16.37 19.97
C SER A 421 3.10 17.52 20.37
N PRO A 422 1.95 17.24 21.01
CA PRO A 422 0.91 18.25 21.23
C PRO A 422 1.38 19.46 22.04
N GLN A 423 2.03 19.22 23.17
CA GLN A 423 2.44 20.29 24.08
C GLN A 423 3.47 21.23 23.42
N GLU A 424 4.48 20.66 22.77
CA GLU A 424 5.55 21.42 22.12
C GLU A 424 5.06 22.16 20.87
N ALA A 425 4.32 21.48 20.00
CA ALA A 425 3.80 22.07 18.78
C ALA A 425 2.84 23.24 19.08
N LEU A 426 1.93 23.08 20.05
CA LEU A 426 1.00 24.15 20.43
C LEU A 426 1.72 25.35 21.05
N ARG A 427 2.78 25.12 21.84
CA ARG A 427 3.63 26.19 22.39
C ARG A 427 4.28 27.03 21.30
N LEU A 428 4.75 26.40 20.22
CA LEU A 428 5.42 27.06 19.11
C LEU A 428 4.45 27.71 18.12
N LEU A 429 3.24 27.16 17.95
CA LEU A 429 2.29 27.56 16.91
C LEU A 429 1.20 28.49 17.41
N LEU A 430 0.53 28.19 18.54
CA LEU A 430 -0.68 28.91 18.91
C LEU A 430 -0.44 30.40 19.20
N PRO A 431 0.55 30.79 20.05
CA PRO A 431 0.79 32.21 20.31
C PRO A 431 1.03 33.05 19.05
N PRO A 432 2.02 32.74 18.18
CA PRO A 432 2.27 33.57 17.00
C PRO A 432 1.11 33.54 16.00
N LEU A 433 0.40 32.41 15.84
CA LEU A 433 -0.73 32.35 14.92
C LEU A 433 -1.93 33.18 15.43
N CYS A 434 -2.20 33.17 16.73
CA CYS A 434 -3.22 34.04 17.32
C CYS A 434 -2.89 35.53 17.12
N ASP A 435 -1.62 35.93 17.31
CA ASP A 435 -1.18 37.31 17.08
C ASP A 435 -1.30 37.74 15.62
N LYS A 436 -1.13 36.82 14.68
CA LYS A 436 -1.32 37.13 13.26
C LYS A 436 -2.79 37.26 12.84
N VAL A 437 -3.71 36.65 13.59
CA VAL A 437 -5.15 36.75 13.31
C VAL A 437 -5.75 37.97 13.99
N ALA A 438 -5.52 38.15 15.28
CA ALA A 438 -6.11 39.23 16.08
C ALA A 438 -5.12 39.78 17.12
N PRO A 439 -4.09 40.55 16.71
CA PRO A 439 -3.16 41.15 17.65
C PRO A 439 -3.90 42.14 18.56
N GLY A 440 -3.99 41.83 19.86
CA GLY A 440 -4.74 42.66 20.81
C GLY A 440 -6.26 42.62 20.68
N GLY A 441 -6.83 41.63 19.97
CA GLY A 441 -8.29 41.43 19.89
C GLY A 441 -9.00 42.11 18.71
N ALA A 442 -8.27 42.64 17.73
CA ALA A 442 -8.82 43.22 16.49
C ALA A 442 -8.16 42.63 15.24
N LEU A 443 -8.93 42.47 14.15
CA LEU A 443 -8.41 41.97 12.86
C LEU A 443 -7.61 43.06 12.14
N ASN A 444 -6.29 43.00 12.22
CA ASN A 444 -5.40 44.04 11.69
C ASN A 444 -4.57 43.62 10.45
N ALA A 445 -4.76 42.38 9.96
CA ALA A 445 -4.04 41.82 8.82
C ALA A 445 -4.93 41.75 7.55
N SER A 446 -4.34 41.43 6.41
CA SER A 446 -5.10 41.28 5.16
C SER A 446 -6.10 40.12 5.23
N GLU A 447 -7.18 40.19 4.45
CA GLU A 447 -8.24 39.16 4.45
C GLU A 447 -7.70 37.75 4.20
N SER A 448 -6.79 37.64 3.23
CA SER A 448 -6.11 36.38 2.87
C SER A 448 -5.29 35.81 4.03
N GLU A 449 -4.58 36.67 4.77
CA GLU A 449 -3.78 36.28 5.92
C GLU A 449 -4.64 35.82 7.10
N VAL A 450 -5.69 36.61 7.44
CA VAL A 450 -6.61 36.26 8.52
C VAL A 450 -7.25 34.90 8.25
N VAL A 451 -7.75 34.66 7.04
CA VAL A 451 -8.35 33.38 6.65
C VAL A 451 -7.31 32.25 6.73
N TYR A 452 -6.09 32.46 6.20
CA TYR A 452 -5.05 31.45 6.21
C TYR A 452 -4.61 31.06 7.64
N TYR A 453 -4.32 32.03 8.50
CA TYR A 453 -3.87 31.74 9.86
C TYR A 453 -5.00 31.21 10.74
N THR A 454 -6.25 31.63 10.52
CA THR A 454 -7.43 31.00 11.14
C THR A 454 -7.55 29.52 10.72
N HIS A 455 -7.27 29.22 9.45
CA HIS A 455 -7.23 27.85 8.96
C HIS A 455 -6.16 27.01 9.68
N MET A 456 -4.95 27.57 9.85
CA MET A 456 -3.84 26.94 10.57
C MET A 456 -4.17 26.70 12.04
N LEU A 457 -4.76 27.68 12.73
CA LEU A 457 -5.24 27.52 14.12
C LEU A 457 -6.23 26.36 14.22
N GLY A 458 -7.15 26.24 13.26
CA GLY A 458 -8.09 25.12 13.23
C GLY A 458 -7.36 23.77 13.15
N HIS A 459 -6.31 23.68 12.35
CA HIS A 459 -5.48 22.47 12.26
C HIS A 459 -4.63 22.21 13.50
N CYS A 460 -4.22 23.26 14.22
CA CYS A 460 -3.56 23.09 15.52
C CYS A 460 -4.51 22.44 16.54
N LEU A 461 -5.80 22.78 16.52
CA LEU A 461 -6.74 22.34 17.56
C LEU A 461 -7.39 20.98 17.29
N LYS A 462 -7.45 20.54 16.03
CA LYS A 462 -8.18 19.34 15.61
C LYS A 462 -7.82 18.07 16.40
N ARG A 463 -6.56 17.91 16.81
CA ARG A 463 -6.06 16.76 17.61
C ARG A 463 -5.29 17.20 18.87
N ALA A 464 -5.56 18.42 19.35
CA ALA A 464 -4.86 18.99 20.52
C ALA A 464 -5.30 18.36 21.85
N GLY A 465 -6.58 17.97 21.97
CA GLY A 465 -7.12 17.43 23.22
C GLY A 465 -6.92 18.38 24.42
N PRO A 466 -6.54 17.84 25.59
CA PRO A 466 -6.38 18.63 26.82
C PRO A 466 -5.22 19.64 26.73
N HIS A 467 -4.26 19.44 25.82
CA HIS A 467 -3.10 20.34 25.68
C HIS A 467 -3.46 21.74 25.16
N SER A 468 -4.68 21.93 24.65
CA SER A 468 -5.20 23.24 24.26
C SER A 468 -5.65 24.12 25.45
N ALA A 469 -5.84 23.53 26.63
CA ALA A 469 -6.39 24.23 27.80
C ALA A 469 -5.62 25.49 28.22
N PRO A 470 -4.27 25.53 28.23
CA PRO A 470 -3.52 26.73 28.60
C PRO A 470 -3.77 27.94 27.69
N TYR A 471 -4.27 27.71 26.48
CA TYR A 471 -4.48 28.74 25.47
C TYR A 471 -5.96 29.13 25.32
N ALA A 472 -6.86 28.52 26.09
CA ALA A 472 -8.29 28.59 25.82
C ALA A 472 -8.86 30.02 25.81
N ALA A 473 -8.52 30.85 26.79
CA ALA A 473 -9.00 32.24 26.85
C ALA A 473 -8.61 33.03 25.59
N ARG A 474 -7.37 32.86 25.14
CA ARG A 474 -6.86 33.51 23.92
C ARG A 474 -7.54 32.98 22.66
N LEU A 475 -7.70 31.67 22.56
CA LEU A 475 -8.38 31.01 21.44
C LEU A 475 -9.84 31.47 21.33
N GLU A 476 -10.55 31.50 22.46
CA GLU A 476 -11.94 31.96 22.50
C GLU A 476 -12.07 33.44 22.14
N GLY A 477 -11.10 34.27 22.51
CA GLY A 477 -11.03 35.67 22.06
C GLY A 477 -10.90 35.77 20.54
N VAL A 478 -9.94 35.04 19.95
CA VAL A 478 -9.77 34.98 18.48
C VAL A 478 -11.03 34.47 17.79
N ILE A 479 -11.62 33.38 18.29
CA ILE A 479 -12.87 32.80 17.74
C ILE A 479 -14.00 33.83 17.77
N GLY A 480 -14.14 34.60 18.85
CA GLY A 480 -15.11 35.70 18.92
C GLY A 480 -14.93 36.73 17.82
N CYS A 481 -13.68 37.12 17.53
CA CYS A 481 -13.37 38.09 16.47
C CYS A 481 -13.66 37.56 15.06
N VAL A 482 -13.42 36.27 14.79
CA VAL A 482 -13.56 35.72 13.42
C VAL A 482 -14.89 35.02 13.15
N ALA A 483 -15.42 34.23 14.08
CA ALA A 483 -16.56 33.33 13.81
C ALA A 483 -17.90 34.06 13.68
N MET A 484 -18.03 35.21 14.37
CA MET A 484 -19.22 36.06 14.38
C MET A 484 -19.05 37.32 13.52
N HIS A 485 -18.02 37.37 12.68
CA HIS A 485 -17.73 38.54 11.86
C HIS A 485 -18.72 38.68 10.68
N ASP A 486 -19.10 39.92 10.35
CA ASP A 486 -20.05 40.23 9.26
C ASP A 486 -19.56 39.75 7.89
N GLU A 487 -18.27 39.98 7.58
CA GLU A 487 -17.62 39.45 6.39
C GLU A 487 -17.65 37.90 6.34
N LYS A 488 -18.31 37.39 5.30
CA LYS A 488 -18.64 35.97 5.12
C LYS A 488 -17.41 35.06 5.04
N LYS A 489 -16.28 35.58 4.54
CA LYS A 489 -15.04 34.79 4.45
C LYS A 489 -14.44 34.53 5.82
N TYR A 490 -14.44 35.52 6.71
CA TYR A 490 -13.96 35.37 8.08
C TYR A 490 -14.86 34.47 8.90
N SER A 491 -16.17 34.72 8.91
CA SER A 491 -17.12 33.90 9.67
C SER A 491 -17.12 32.44 9.24
N LYS A 492 -17.04 32.15 7.93
CA LYS A 492 -16.93 30.77 7.44
C LYS A 492 -15.68 30.05 7.97
N GLU A 493 -14.52 30.71 7.97
CA GLU A 493 -13.29 30.07 8.44
C GLU A 493 -13.24 30.00 9.97
N GLY A 494 -13.73 31.03 10.67
CA GLY A 494 -13.91 31.05 12.12
C GLY A 494 -14.84 29.94 12.63
N GLN A 495 -15.94 29.67 11.92
CA GLN A 495 -16.83 28.54 12.24
C GLN A 495 -16.17 27.18 12.00
N LYS A 496 -15.26 27.06 11.02
CA LYS A 496 -14.45 25.84 10.86
C LYS A 496 -13.44 25.69 11.98
N LEU A 497 -12.80 26.78 12.42
CA LEU A 497 -11.92 26.82 13.59
C LEU A 497 -12.69 26.33 14.84
N LEU A 498 -13.86 26.90 15.11
CA LEU A 498 -14.72 26.50 16.22
C LEU A 498 -15.07 25.00 16.17
N ARG A 499 -15.48 24.51 15.00
CA ARG A 499 -15.79 23.09 14.80
C ARG A 499 -14.59 22.18 15.06
N LYS A 500 -13.40 22.54 14.58
CA LYS A 500 -12.18 21.77 14.82
C LYS A 500 -11.75 21.84 16.28
N TYR A 501 -11.98 22.95 16.96
CA TYR A 501 -11.72 23.06 18.40
C TYR A 501 -12.62 22.14 19.20
N LEU A 502 -13.94 22.17 18.93
CA LEU A 502 -14.89 21.25 19.57
C LEU A 502 -14.53 19.79 19.32
N ARG A 503 -14.24 19.40 18.07
CA ARG A 503 -13.77 18.05 17.73
C ARG A 503 -12.51 17.67 18.49
N GLY A 504 -11.52 18.54 18.55
CA GLY A 504 -10.31 18.29 19.31
C GLY A 504 -10.53 18.03 20.79
N LEU A 505 -11.61 18.54 21.37
CA LEU A 505 -11.99 18.32 22.77
C LEU A 505 -12.83 17.05 22.98
N VAL A 506 -13.56 16.56 21.97
CA VAL A 506 -14.55 15.48 22.14
C VAL A 506 -14.27 14.21 21.33
N ASP A 507 -13.38 14.26 20.34
CA ASP A 507 -13.06 13.11 19.50
C ASP A 507 -12.23 12.08 20.28
N VAL A 508 -12.54 10.81 20.06
CA VAL A 508 -11.69 9.68 20.47
C VAL A 508 -10.83 9.28 19.28
N LEU A 509 -9.52 9.20 19.47
CA LEU A 509 -8.57 8.84 18.41
C LEU A 509 -7.46 7.93 18.94
N PRO A 510 -6.76 7.16 18.07
CA PRO A 510 -5.58 6.42 18.48
C PRO A 510 -4.54 7.33 19.14
N ALA A 511 -3.69 6.78 20.00
CA ALA A 511 -2.65 7.54 20.68
C ALA A 511 -1.49 7.89 19.75
N ASP A 512 -1.14 6.97 18.84
CA ASP A 512 -0.15 7.12 17.80
C ASP A 512 -0.36 6.03 16.70
N PHE A 513 0.55 5.98 15.72
CA PHE A 513 0.61 4.94 14.69
C PHE A 513 2.03 4.36 14.59
N ARG A 514 2.70 4.17 15.73
CA ARG A 514 4.09 3.70 15.78
C ARG A 514 4.21 2.25 15.31
N SER A 515 5.39 1.91 14.79
CA SER A 515 5.67 0.60 14.16
C SER A 515 5.78 -0.55 15.18
N LEU A 516 6.06 -0.20 16.43
CA LEU A 516 6.22 -1.14 17.53
C LEU A 516 5.05 -1.05 18.53
N PRO A 517 4.81 -2.13 19.30
CA PRO A 517 3.77 -2.16 20.31
C PRO A 517 4.06 -1.14 21.42
N PRO A 518 3.04 -0.63 22.14
CA PRO A 518 3.23 0.32 23.24
C PRO A 518 4.31 -0.09 24.26
N ALA A 519 4.41 -1.38 24.58
CA ALA A 519 5.41 -1.89 25.54
C ALA A 519 6.87 -1.81 25.07
N ARG A 520 7.10 -1.60 23.76
CA ARG A 520 8.44 -1.42 23.17
C ARG A 520 8.82 0.05 23.02
N TRP A 521 8.00 0.96 23.54
CA TRP A 521 8.30 2.38 23.65
C TRP A 521 8.32 2.76 25.13
N ASP A 522 9.35 3.48 25.55
CA ASP A 522 9.39 4.06 26.89
C ASP A 522 8.46 5.30 26.97
N ALA A 523 8.38 5.89 28.17
CA ALA A 523 7.55 7.06 28.42
C ALA A 523 7.99 8.31 27.63
N ASN A 524 9.25 8.37 27.20
CA ASN A 524 9.79 9.45 26.39
C ASN A 524 9.57 9.23 24.90
N GLY A 525 9.17 8.01 24.50
CA GLY A 525 9.00 7.63 23.10
C GLY A 525 10.30 7.20 22.43
N VAL A 526 11.25 6.69 23.21
CA VAL A 526 12.42 5.94 22.78
C VAL A 526 12.09 4.45 22.73
N ILE A 527 12.72 3.70 21.83
CA ILE A 527 12.54 2.25 21.74
C ILE A 527 13.14 1.53 22.95
N VAL A 528 12.57 0.39 23.31
CA VAL A 528 13.10 -0.50 24.35
C VAL A 528 13.75 -1.73 23.69
N GLY A 529 15.04 -1.93 23.94
CA GLY A 529 15.84 -3.04 23.38
C GLY A 529 16.80 -2.59 22.28
N ASP A 530 17.43 -3.55 21.61
CA ASP A 530 18.35 -3.28 20.50
C ASP A 530 17.60 -2.72 19.27
N TYR A 531 18.20 -1.74 18.59
CA TYR A 531 17.60 -1.10 17.42
C TYR A 531 17.37 -2.05 16.24
N ALA A 532 18.31 -2.96 15.95
CA ALA A 532 18.16 -3.90 14.84
C ALA A 532 16.99 -4.86 15.07
N GLU A 533 16.80 -5.32 16.32
CA GLU A 533 15.66 -6.17 16.71
C GLU A 533 14.31 -5.44 16.66
N CYS A 534 14.33 -4.10 16.71
CA CYS A 534 13.15 -3.25 16.64
C CYS A 534 12.70 -2.96 15.19
N CYS A 535 13.51 -3.30 14.19
CA CYS A 535 13.17 -3.09 12.79
C CYS A 535 12.46 -4.31 12.19
N GLY A 536 11.39 -4.09 11.41
CA GLY A 536 10.68 -5.16 10.71
C GLY A 536 9.80 -6.06 11.59
N VAL A 537 9.59 -5.66 12.85
CA VAL A 537 8.72 -6.35 13.80
C VAL A 537 7.28 -6.36 13.29
N ARG A 538 6.62 -7.52 13.34
CA ARG A 538 5.21 -7.69 12.96
C ARG A 538 4.48 -8.41 14.07
N GLN A 539 3.26 -7.94 14.34
CA GLN A 539 2.34 -8.58 15.26
C GLN A 539 1.07 -9.04 14.55
N PRO A 540 0.49 -10.17 14.98
CA PRO A 540 -0.85 -10.53 14.53
C PRO A 540 -1.88 -9.54 15.11
N PRO A 541 -3.03 -9.34 14.44
CA PRO A 541 -4.07 -8.44 14.93
C PRO A 541 -4.57 -8.75 16.34
N SER A 542 -4.48 -10.01 16.79
CA SER A 542 -4.84 -10.43 18.16
C SER A 542 -3.95 -9.83 19.25
N ASP A 543 -2.70 -9.53 18.91
CA ASP A 543 -1.66 -9.12 19.86
C ASP A 543 -1.40 -7.60 19.78
N CYS A 544 -2.05 -6.92 18.84
CA CYS A 544 -1.96 -5.47 18.68
C CYS A 544 -2.71 -4.77 19.81
N SER A 545 -1.98 -4.11 20.71
CA SER A 545 -2.56 -3.19 21.69
C SER A 545 -2.57 -1.75 21.15
N VAL A 546 -3.77 -1.18 21.00
CA VAL A 546 -3.94 0.20 20.52
C VAL A 546 -4.32 1.08 21.70
N GLY A 547 -3.44 2.04 22.04
CA GLY A 547 -3.78 3.11 22.97
C GLY A 547 -4.72 4.11 22.31
N PHE A 548 -5.65 4.68 23.07
CA PHE A 548 -6.56 5.74 22.60
C PHE A 548 -6.42 7.00 23.47
N ARG A 549 -6.45 8.17 22.83
CA ARG A 549 -6.67 9.44 23.51
C ARG A 549 -8.17 9.65 23.62
N ILE A 550 -8.66 9.69 24.86
CA ILE A 550 -10.07 9.84 25.20
C ILE A 550 -10.25 11.26 25.80
N PRO A 551 -11.35 11.97 25.50
CA PRO A 551 -11.68 13.24 26.13
C PRO A 551 -11.68 13.16 27.66
N THR A 552 -11.00 14.10 28.31
CA THR A 552 -11.06 14.25 29.77
C THR A 552 -12.36 14.95 30.19
N PRO A 553 -12.80 14.82 31.45
CA PRO A 553 -13.95 15.57 31.96
C PRO A 553 -13.83 17.08 31.73
N ASP A 554 -12.63 17.64 31.90
CA ASP A 554 -12.35 19.06 31.65
C ASP A 554 -12.52 19.44 30.16
N CYS A 555 -12.10 18.55 29.25
CA CYS A 555 -12.32 18.76 27.82
C CYS A 555 -13.82 18.81 27.49
N LEU A 556 -14.62 17.91 28.07
CA LEU A 556 -16.06 17.85 27.86
C LEU A 556 -16.78 19.07 28.46
N ALA A 557 -16.40 19.47 29.68
CA ALA A 557 -16.93 20.67 30.33
C ALA A 557 -16.62 21.94 29.51
N ARG A 558 -15.39 22.04 28.99
CA ARG A 558 -14.99 23.15 28.12
C ARG A 558 -15.75 23.13 26.79
N ALA A 559 -15.89 21.97 26.16
CA ALA A 559 -16.66 21.84 24.92
C ALA A 559 -18.10 22.31 25.13
N ARG A 560 -18.71 21.98 26.27
CA ARG A 560 -20.04 22.46 26.66
C ARG A 560 -20.07 23.98 26.79
N ALA A 561 -19.15 24.57 27.54
CA ALA A 561 -19.06 26.03 27.70
C ALA A 561 -18.89 26.76 26.36
N ILE A 562 -18.10 26.22 25.43
CA ILE A 562 -17.92 26.78 24.08
C ILE A 562 -19.22 26.72 23.28
N VAL A 563 -19.95 25.60 23.34
CA VAL A 563 -21.26 25.46 22.67
C VAL A 563 -22.24 26.48 23.23
N ASP A 564 -22.35 26.59 24.55
CA ASP A 564 -23.26 27.53 25.20
C ASP A 564 -22.89 29.00 24.85
N LYS A 565 -21.59 29.33 24.76
CA LYS A 565 -21.10 30.67 24.42
C LYS A 565 -21.34 31.08 22.97
N PHE A 566 -21.07 30.20 22.01
CA PHE A 566 -21.06 30.55 20.58
C PHE A 566 -22.26 30.04 19.79
N SER A 567 -22.97 29.01 20.28
CA SER A 567 -24.11 28.41 19.56
C SER A 567 -25.45 28.89 20.09
N ALA A 568 -25.59 29.13 21.40
CA ALA A 568 -26.86 29.62 21.97
C ALA A 568 -27.29 30.99 21.38
N PRO A 569 -26.39 31.98 21.18
CA PRO A 569 -26.76 33.26 20.58
C PRO A 569 -27.06 33.19 19.07
N ALA A 570 -26.66 32.11 18.39
CA ALA A 570 -26.92 31.92 16.96
C ALA A 570 -28.22 31.14 16.68
N LEU A 571 -28.78 30.50 17.72
CA LEU A 571 -30.05 29.74 17.67
C LEU A 571 -31.23 30.54 18.25
N ALA A 572 -30.96 31.54 19.08
CA ALA A 572 -31.91 32.56 19.53
C ALA A 572 -32.05 33.66 18.46
#